data_AF-A0A9R1HMX1-F1
#
_entry.id   AF-A0A9R1HMX1-F1
#
_cell.length_a   1.000
_cell.length_b   1.000
_cell.length_c   1.000
_cell.angle_alpha   90.00
_cell.angle_beta   90.00
_cell.angle_gamma   90.00
#
_symmetry.space_group_name_H-M   'P 1'
#
loop_
_entity.id
_entity.type
_entity.pdbx_description
1 polymer ?
#
loop_
_entity_poly.entity_id
_entity_poly.type
_entity_poly.pdbx_seq_one_letter_code
_entity_poly.pdbx_strand_id
1 'polypeptide(L)'
;MATTKAMASSRAPLLLLAAILAAAASVQGQATAPAPAPSAGGQCTPDYLSELGLCVDFRLGRVDLRGKNLADERERCCRNVRGKPSAAECMCTAFRDAPDVSDRADFADDVNAVLLVCDEPRIPDLACPASTSG
;
A
#
# COMPACT_ATOMS: atom_id res chain seq x y z
N MET A 1 -27.28 -37.01 44.04
CA MET A 1 -28.22 -36.85 42.91
C MET A 1 -29.24 -35.78 43.28
N ALA A 2 -29.65 -34.98 42.28
CA ALA A 2 -30.68 -33.94 42.29
C ALA A 2 -30.34 -32.59 42.98
N THR A 3 -29.70 -31.69 42.23
CA THR A 3 -29.82 -30.24 42.45
C THR A 3 -30.97 -29.74 41.57
N THR A 4 -32.07 -29.33 42.18
CA THR A 4 -33.30 -28.87 41.51
C THR A 4 -33.17 -27.45 40.95
N LYS A 5 -33.78 -27.26 39.78
CA LYS A 5 -33.80 -26.05 38.93
C LYS A 5 -34.70 -24.94 39.47
N ALA A 6 -34.23 -23.71 39.21
CA ALA A 6 -34.86 -22.42 38.89
C ALA A 6 -36.39 -22.25 38.90
N MET A 7 -36.85 -21.07 39.37
CA MET A 7 -37.77 -20.18 38.64
C MET A 7 -38.00 -18.83 39.38
N ALA A 8 -37.71 -17.72 38.71
CA ALA A 8 -38.38 -16.41 38.86
C ALA A 8 -37.93 -15.56 37.66
N SER A 9 -38.58 -15.65 36.51
CA SER A 9 -39.73 -14.83 36.11
C SER A 9 -39.55 -13.34 36.45
N SER A 10 -39.11 -12.55 35.48
CA SER A 10 -39.49 -11.14 35.44
C SER A 10 -39.63 -10.68 33.99
N ARG A 11 -40.89 -10.46 33.62
CA ARG A 11 -41.34 -9.84 32.36
C ARG A 11 -41.37 -8.32 32.58
N ALA A 12 -40.55 -7.58 31.85
CA ALA A 12 -40.84 -6.20 31.43
C ALA A 12 -39.75 -5.72 30.46
N PRO A 13 -39.81 -6.05 29.16
CA PRO A 13 -39.14 -5.26 28.14
C PRO A 13 -40.01 -4.03 27.83
N LEU A 14 -39.38 -2.96 27.35
CA LEU A 14 -39.97 -1.70 26.86
C LEU A 14 -40.12 -0.63 27.94
N LEU A 15 -39.78 0.62 27.57
CA LEU A 15 -39.52 1.81 28.39
C LEU A 15 -38.09 1.75 28.94
N LEU A 16 -37.06 2.32 28.34
CA LEU A 16 -36.95 3.69 27.84
C LEU A 16 -35.93 3.78 26.69
N LEU A 17 -36.38 3.59 25.45
CA LEU A 17 -35.74 4.19 24.28
C LEU A 17 -36.28 5.61 24.14
N ALA A 18 -35.58 6.62 24.65
CA ALA A 18 -35.75 8.03 24.25
C ALA A 18 -34.77 8.94 25.01
N ALA A 19 -33.53 9.06 24.52
CA ALA A 19 -32.71 10.28 24.68
C ALA A 19 -31.35 10.06 23.98
N ILE A 20 -31.33 10.06 22.65
CA ILE A 20 -30.09 10.34 21.91
C ILE A 20 -30.41 11.58 21.08
N LEU A 21 -30.29 12.75 21.72
CA LEU A 21 -30.40 14.02 21.04
C LEU A 21 -29.15 14.28 20.20
N ALA A 22 -29.43 14.79 19.01
CA ALA A 22 -28.51 15.15 17.95
C ALA A 22 -27.37 16.08 18.37
N ALA A 23 -26.19 15.79 17.85
CA ALA A 23 -25.17 16.78 17.50
C ALA A 23 -24.59 16.39 16.14
N ALA A 24 -25.40 16.55 15.10
CA ALA A 24 -24.92 16.62 13.73
C ALA A 24 -24.67 18.10 13.41
N ALA A 25 -23.51 18.37 12.81
CA ALA A 25 -23.06 19.60 12.17
C ALA A 25 -21.81 20.20 12.85
N SER A 26 -20.64 19.77 12.38
CA SER A 26 -19.51 20.64 12.05
C SER A 26 -18.44 19.82 11.31
N VAL A 27 -18.78 19.17 10.20
CA VAL A 27 -17.78 18.95 9.15
C VAL A 27 -17.75 20.26 8.38
N GLN A 28 -17.12 21.28 8.97
CA GLN A 28 -16.64 22.38 8.17
C GLN A 28 -15.68 21.74 7.19
N GLY A 29 -16.06 21.79 5.92
CA GLY A 29 -15.18 21.45 4.81
C GLY A 29 -13.94 22.33 4.92
N GLN A 30 -12.94 21.84 5.66
CA GLN A 30 -11.58 22.10 5.30
C GLN A 30 -11.47 21.45 3.94
N ALA A 31 -11.55 22.28 2.90
CA ALA A 31 -10.86 21.99 1.67
C ALA A 31 -9.41 21.73 2.09
N THR A 32 -9.10 20.46 2.40
CA THR A 32 -7.74 19.98 2.41
C THR A 32 -7.25 20.42 1.06
N ALA A 33 -6.36 21.43 1.05
CA ALA A 33 -5.65 21.79 -0.16
C ALA A 33 -5.22 20.47 -0.79
N PRO A 34 -5.44 20.27 -2.12
CA PRO A 34 -5.04 19.02 -2.74
C PRO A 34 -3.63 18.72 -2.25
N ALA A 35 -3.44 17.50 -1.71
CA ALA A 35 -2.12 17.06 -1.29
C ALA A 35 -1.17 17.46 -2.41
N PRO A 36 -0.03 18.12 -2.10
CA PRO A 36 0.88 18.55 -3.15
C PRO A 36 1.08 17.36 -4.07
N ALA A 37 0.81 17.55 -5.37
CA ALA A 37 1.17 16.55 -6.37
C ALA A 37 2.59 16.13 -6.04
N PRO A 38 2.90 14.82 -5.98
CA PRO A 38 4.24 14.37 -5.64
C PRO A 38 5.22 15.23 -6.45
N SER A 39 6.05 15.99 -5.73
CA SER A 39 6.95 16.96 -6.34
C SER A 39 7.67 16.27 -7.48
N ALA A 40 7.66 16.90 -8.66
CA ALA A 40 8.41 16.44 -9.82
C ALA A 40 9.77 15.92 -9.37
N GLY A 41 10.00 14.64 -9.69
CA GLY A 41 10.87 13.74 -8.98
C GLY A 41 12.28 14.26 -8.74
N GLY A 42 12.83 13.86 -7.60
CA GLY A 42 14.27 13.66 -7.55
C GLY A 42 14.66 12.73 -8.69
N GLN A 43 15.62 13.16 -9.52
CA GLN A 43 16.03 12.40 -10.70
C GLN A 43 16.45 10.98 -10.31
N CYS A 44 15.89 9.99 -11.01
CA CYS A 44 16.26 8.59 -10.81
C CYS A 44 17.69 8.37 -11.31
N THR A 45 18.64 8.39 -10.38
CA THR A 45 20.03 8.14 -10.73
C THR A 45 20.21 6.67 -11.12
N PRO A 46 21.19 6.34 -11.99
CA PRO A 46 21.48 4.96 -12.35
C PRO A 46 21.74 4.05 -11.14
N ASP A 47 22.41 4.59 -10.11
CA ASP A 47 22.65 3.88 -8.86
C ASP A 47 21.35 3.57 -8.12
N TYR A 48 20.43 4.54 -8.05
CA TYR A 48 19.14 4.33 -7.38
C TYR A 48 18.25 3.35 -8.14
N LEU A 49 18.24 3.40 -9.48
CA LEU A 49 17.56 2.41 -10.31
C LEU A 49 18.13 1.01 -10.09
N SER A 50 19.44 0.88 -9.95
CA SER A 50 20.11 -0.39 -9.65
C SER A 50 19.71 -0.93 -8.27
N GLU A 51 19.62 -0.07 -7.26
CA GLU A 51 19.13 -0.42 -5.91
C GLU A 51 17.66 -0.86 -5.90
N LEU A 52 16.82 -0.24 -6.72
CA LEU A 52 15.40 -0.60 -6.90
C LEU A 52 15.22 -1.89 -7.71
N GLY A 53 16.22 -2.32 -8.48
CA GLY A 53 16.21 -3.60 -9.20
C GLY A 53 15.90 -4.79 -8.28
N LEU A 54 16.37 -4.76 -7.03
CA LEU A 54 16.02 -5.79 -6.04
C LEU A 54 14.51 -5.82 -5.73
N CYS A 55 13.85 -4.68 -5.67
CA CYS A 55 12.39 -4.60 -5.48
C CYS A 55 11.63 -5.16 -6.67
N VAL A 56 12.11 -4.89 -7.89
CA VAL A 56 11.56 -5.47 -9.11
C VAL A 56 11.70 -6.98 -9.10
N ASP A 57 12.90 -7.50 -8.82
CA ASP A 57 13.14 -8.94 -8.74
C ASP A 57 12.30 -9.59 -7.64
N PHE A 58 12.18 -8.95 -6.47
CA PHE A 58 11.32 -9.42 -5.39
C PHE A 58 9.87 -9.51 -5.84
N ARG A 59 9.35 -8.45 -6.50
CA ARG A 59 7.97 -8.42 -6.99
C ARG A 59 7.71 -9.47 -8.06
N LEU A 60 8.67 -9.71 -8.93
CA LEU A 60 8.57 -10.68 -10.01
C LEU A 60 8.91 -12.12 -9.58
N GLY A 61 9.26 -12.34 -8.32
CA GLY A 61 9.62 -13.66 -7.80
C GLY A 61 10.96 -14.19 -8.33
N ARG A 62 11.86 -13.30 -8.77
CA ARG A 62 13.16 -13.60 -9.39
C ARG A 62 14.32 -13.67 -8.39
N VAL A 63 14.05 -13.42 -7.11
CA VAL A 63 15.08 -13.45 -6.07
C VAL A 63 15.55 -14.88 -5.85
N ASP A 64 16.83 -15.16 -6.10
CA ASP A 64 17.45 -16.42 -5.69
C ASP A 64 17.62 -16.45 -4.16
N LEU A 65 16.82 -17.31 -3.53
CA LEU A 65 16.81 -17.51 -2.09
C LEU A 65 17.81 -18.59 -1.62
N ARG A 66 18.65 -19.17 -2.49
CA ARG A 66 19.64 -20.17 -2.07
C ARG A 66 20.61 -19.57 -1.05
N GLY A 67 20.42 -19.97 0.21
CA GLY A 67 21.20 -19.46 1.34
C GLY A 67 20.80 -18.07 1.84
N LYS A 68 19.63 -17.55 1.40
CA LYS A 68 19.09 -16.25 1.82
C LYS A 68 17.68 -16.42 2.38
N ASN A 69 17.23 -15.45 3.19
CA ASN A 69 15.87 -15.41 3.71
C ASN A 69 15.03 -14.41 2.91
N LEU A 70 13.80 -14.80 2.54
CA LEU A 70 12.85 -13.94 1.84
C LEU A 70 12.53 -12.64 2.59
N ALA A 71 12.45 -12.70 3.92
CA ALA A 71 12.21 -11.53 4.77
C ALA A 71 13.38 -10.54 4.70
N ASP A 72 14.62 -11.03 4.64
CA ASP A 72 15.80 -10.17 4.54
C ASP A 72 15.86 -9.47 3.18
N GLU A 73 15.55 -10.19 2.08
CA GLU A 73 15.51 -9.59 0.75
C GLU A 73 14.35 -8.58 0.60
N ARG A 74 13.19 -8.88 1.20
CA ARG A 74 12.10 -7.90 1.34
C ARG A 74 12.58 -6.64 2.05
N GLU A 75 13.21 -6.78 3.22
CA GLU A 75 13.66 -5.63 4.00
C GLU A 75 14.76 -4.83 3.27
N ARG A 76 15.67 -5.51 2.55
CA ARG A 76 16.65 -4.86 1.66
C ARG A 76 15.97 -4.02 0.58
N CYS A 77 14.94 -4.54 -0.07
CA CYS A 77 14.13 -3.75 -1.00
C CYS A 77 13.49 -2.54 -0.27
N CYS A 78 12.82 -2.76 0.86
CA CYS A 78 12.05 -1.71 1.51
C CYS A 78 12.90 -0.55 2.05
N ARG A 79 14.16 -0.77 2.42
CA ARG A 79 15.08 0.33 2.77
C ARG A 79 15.32 1.30 1.61
N ASN A 80 15.22 0.85 0.37
CA ASN A 80 15.39 1.68 -0.82
C ASN A 80 14.10 2.37 -1.25
N VAL A 81 12.98 2.09 -0.58
CA VAL A 81 11.66 2.67 -0.89
C VAL A 81 11.21 3.62 0.22
N ARG A 82 11.37 3.22 1.49
CA ARG A 82 10.81 3.94 2.64
C ARG A 82 11.31 5.38 2.73
N GLY A 83 10.38 6.31 2.92
CA GLY A 83 10.66 7.74 3.11
C GLY A 83 11.30 8.45 1.91
N LYS A 84 11.32 7.83 0.72
CA LYS A 84 11.85 8.45 -0.50
C LYS A 84 10.70 8.92 -1.41
N PRO A 85 10.55 10.23 -1.64
CA PRO A 85 9.41 10.76 -2.40
C PRO A 85 9.42 10.37 -3.88
N SER A 86 10.60 10.08 -4.45
CA SER A 86 10.74 9.63 -5.84
C SER A 86 10.65 8.10 -6.02
N ALA A 87 10.41 7.33 -4.96
CA ALA A 87 10.48 5.87 -5.03
C ALA A 87 9.50 5.27 -6.05
N ALA A 88 8.25 5.72 -6.07
CA ALA A 88 7.26 5.20 -7.00
C ALA A 88 7.61 5.50 -8.48
N GLU A 89 8.01 6.73 -8.77
CA GLU A 89 8.41 7.16 -10.12
C GLU A 89 9.66 6.42 -10.61
N CYS A 90 10.68 6.28 -9.74
CA CYS A 90 11.89 5.54 -10.09
C CYS A 90 11.65 4.04 -10.19
N MET A 91 10.71 3.49 -9.42
CA MET A 91 10.31 2.10 -9.55
C MET A 91 9.56 1.83 -10.85
N CYS A 92 8.75 2.78 -11.35
CA CYS A 92 8.18 2.70 -12.69
C CYS A 92 9.25 2.60 -13.77
N THR A 93 10.30 3.42 -13.67
CA THR A 93 11.44 3.34 -14.58
C THR A 93 12.17 2.00 -14.44
N ALA A 94 12.41 1.53 -13.22
CA ALA A 94 13.08 0.24 -12.98
C ALA A 94 12.29 -0.96 -13.52
N PHE A 95 10.95 -0.98 -13.40
CA PHE A 95 10.11 -2.02 -14.01
C PHE A 95 10.18 -2.00 -15.52
N ARG A 96 10.15 -0.81 -16.12
CA ARG A 96 10.21 -0.64 -17.58
C ARG A 96 11.54 -1.08 -18.18
N ASP A 97 12.63 -0.87 -17.43
CA ASP A 97 13.98 -1.26 -17.83
C ASP A 97 14.28 -2.74 -17.53
N ALA A 98 13.40 -3.41 -16.77
CA ALA A 98 13.59 -4.82 -16.41
C ALA A 98 13.43 -5.73 -17.64
N PRO A 99 14.30 -6.74 -17.80
CA PRO A 99 14.17 -7.70 -18.89
C PRO A 99 12.89 -8.54 -18.72
N ASP A 100 12.36 -8.98 -19.86
CA ASP A 100 11.28 -9.97 -19.97
C ASP A 100 9.93 -9.54 -19.36
N VAL A 101 9.68 -8.23 -19.26
CA VAL A 101 8.35 -7.67 -18.92
C VAL A 101 7.82 -6.69 -19.98
N SER A 102 8.44 -6.71 -21.16
CA SER A 102 8.20 -5.77 -22.27
C SER A 102 6.81 -5.90 -22.91
N ASP A 103 6.08 -6.98 -22.62
CA ASP A 103 4.72 -7.24 -23.10
C ASP A 103 3.63 -6.62 -22.20
N ARG A 104 3.99 -6.14 -21.01
CA ARG A 104 3.05 -5.51 -20.09
C ARG A 104 2.75 -4.08 -20.52
N ALA A 105 1.48 -3.66 -20.40
CA ALA A 105 1.06 -2.32 -20.77
C ALA A 105 1.35 -1.28 -19.68
N ASP A 106 1.28 -1.68 -18.40
CA ASP A 106 1.40 -0.79 -17.24
C ASP A 106 1.89 -1.57 -16.01
N PHE A 107 2.66 -0.90 -15.14
CA PHE A 107 3.26 -1.48 -13.93
C PHE A 107 2.75 -0.88 -12.61
N ALA A 108 1.68 -0.08 -12.63
CA ALA A 108 1.23 0.66 -11.45
C ALA A 108 0.79 -0.26 -10.31
N ASP A 109 0.16 -1.39 -10.63
CA ASP A 109 -0.22 -2.41 -9.64
C ASP A 109 1.01 -3.09 -9.01
N ASP A 110 2.06 -3.32 -9.80
CA ASP A 110 3.31 -3.89 -9.31
C ASP A 110 4.04 -2.91 -8.38
N VAL A 111 4.12 -1.63 -8.75
CA VAL A 111 4.66 -0.57 -7.90
C VAL A 111 3.85 -0.43 -6.61
N ASN A 112 2.52 -0.35 -6.69
CA ASN A 112 1.66 -0.24 -5.51
C ASN A 112 1.75 -1.47 -4.60
N ALA A 113 1.98 -2.65 -5.15
CA ALA A 113 2.21 -3.85 -4.35
C ALA A 113 3.54 -3.79 -3.59
N VAL A 114 4.62 -3.27 -4.21
CA VAL A 114 5.89 -3.05 -3.51
C VAL A 114 5.73 -2.02 -2.39
N LEU A 115 5.07 -0.89 -2.66
CA LEU A 115 4.79 0.13 -1.64
C LEU A 115 4.03 -0.47 -0.45
N LEU A 116 2.97 -1.24 -0.72
CA LEU A 116 2.20 -1.92 0.32
C LEU A 116 3.05 -2.90 1.14
N VAL A 117 3.90 -3.70 0.49
CA VAL A 117 4.82 -4.63 1.18
C VAL A 117 5.83 -3.89 2.05
N CYS A 118 6.16 -2.64 1.72
CA CYS A 118 7.12 -1.82 2.45
C CYS A 118 6.48 -0.88 3.48
N ASP A 119 5.18 -1.02 3.72
CA ASP A 119 4.38 -0.18 4.62
C ASP A 119 4.33 1.30 4.18
N GLU A 120 4.51 1.55 2.87
CA GLU A 120 4.39 2.87 2.27
C GLU A 120 2.97 3.10 1.72
N PRO A 121 2.49 4.35 1.72
CA PRO A 121 1.20 4.69 1.14
C PRO A 121 1.15 4.30 -0.34
N ARG A 122 0.08 3.60 -0.72
CA ARG A 122 -0.25 3.39 -2.13
C ARG A 122 -0.60 4.72 -2.80
N ILE A 123 -0.27 4.82 -4.08
CA ILE A 123 -0.60 5.98 -4.91
C ILE A 123 -1.83 5.62 -5.75
N PRO A 124 -3.01 6.19 -5.45
CA PRO A 124 -4.18 6.04 -6.30
C PRO A 124 -3.91 6.69 -7.65
N ASP A 125 -4.47 6.11 -8.71
CA ASP A 125 -4.36 6.61 -10.09
C ASP A 125 -2.92 6.78 -10.59
N LEU A 126 -1.96 6.03 -9.99
CA LEU A 126 -0.60 5.93 -10.51
C LEU A 126 -0.65 5.40 -11.94
N ALA A 127 -0.05 6.14 -12.87
CA ALA A 127 0.17 5.69 -14.24
C ALA A 127 1.65 5.31 -14.39
N CYS A 128 1.88 4.10 -14.86
CA CYS A 128 3.21 3.53 -14.98
C CYS A 128 3.34 2.81 -16.33
N PRO A 129 3.10 3.52 -17.45
CA PRO A 129 3.01 2.89 -18.76
C PRO A 129 4.36 2.31 -19.15
N ALA A 130 4.33 1.14 -19.78
CA ALA A 130 5.51 0.61 -20.44
C ALA A 130 5.99 1.55 -21.55
N SER A 131 7.26 1.43 -21.93
CA SER A 131 7.78 2.15 -23.09
C SER A 131 6.97 1.74 -24.32
N THR A 132 6.22 2.67 -24.89
CA THR A 132 5.62 2.46 -26.22
C THR A 132 6.75 2.54 -27.24
N SER A 133 7.18 1.40 -27.77
CA SER A 133 7.95 1.38 -29.01
C SER A 133 7.04 1.93 -30.11
N GLY A 134 7.29 3.17 -30.54
CA GLY A 134 6.69 3.75 -31.75
C GLY A 134 7.38 3.26 -33.01
#